data_AF-A0A5J9U2R1-F1
#
_entry.id   AF-A0A5J9U2R1-F1
#
_cell.length_a   1.000
_cell.length_b   1.000
_cell.length_c   1.000
_cell.angle_alpha   90.00
_cell.angle_beta   90.00
_cell.angle_gamma   90.00
#
_symmetry.space_group_name_H-M   'P 1'
#
loop_
_entity.id
_entity.type
_entity.pdbx_description
1 polymer ?
#
loop_
_entity_poly.entity_id
_entity_poly.type
_entity_poly.pdbx_seq_one_letter_code
_entity_poly.pdbx_strand_id
1 'polypeptide(L)' 'MAPCNLAAALLLVAAALSTTSVAALQNGFYSSSCPQAEATVRNVTETIIGRNHTMGAAFMRLFFHDCFVRVMNAA' A
#
# COMPACT_ATOMS: atom_id res chain seq x y z
N MET A 1 -8.43 5.25 45.37
CA MET A 1 -7.84 6.24 44.45
C MET A 1 -6.59 5.75 43.69
N ALA A 2 -6.00 4.59 44.02
CA ALA A 2 -4.77 4.10 43.38
C ALA A 2 -4.91 3.28 42.06
N PRO A 3 -5.94 2.42 41.86
CA PRO A 3 -5.93 1.50 40.71
C PRO A 3 -6.35 2.15 39.38
N CYS A 4 -7.26 3.15 39.39
CA CYS A 4 -7.63 3.88 38.17
C CYS A 4 -6.47 4.67 37.57
N ASN A 5 -5.60 5.25 38.41
CA ASN A 5 -4.46 6.03 37.94
C ASN A 5 -3.39 5.14 37.29
N LEU A 6 -3.20 3.93 37.81
CA LEU A 6 -2.27 2.95 37.24
C LEU A 6 -2.79 2.39 35.90
N ALA A 7 -4.09 2.08 35.81
CA ALA A 7 -4.73 1.66 34.58
C ALA A 7 -4.69 2.76 33.51
N ALA A 8 -4.95 4.02 33.89
CA ALA A 8 -4.86 5.16 33.00
C ALA A 8 -3.42 5.39 32.50
N ALA A 9 -2.42 5.27 33.38
CA ALA A 9 -1.01 5.37 33.00
C ALA A 9 -0.61 4.25 32.01
N LEU A 10 -1.08 3.03 32.22
CA LEU A 10 -0.81 1.90 31.31
C LEU A 10 -1.45 2.09 29.93
N LEU A 11 -2.68 2.62 29.88
CA LEU A 11 -3.37 2.96 28.63
C LEU A 11 -2.66 4.09 27.87
N LEU A 12 -2.17 5.11 28.58
CA LEU A 12 -1.38 6.20 28.00
C LEU A 12 -0.06 5.70 27.41
N VAL A 13 0.63 4.78 28.10
CA VAL A 13 1.84 4.14 27.58
C VAL A 13 1.54 3.29 26.36
N ALA A 14 0.48 2.47 26.38
CA ALA A 14 0.09 1.66 25.23
C ALA A 14 -0.26 2.53 24.00
N ALA A 15 -0.97 3.64 24.20
CA ALA A 15 -1.28 4.59 23.12
C ALA A 15 -0.02 5.28 22.57
N ALA A 16 0.98 5.57 23.42
CA ALA A 16 2.25 6.15 22.99
C ALA A 16 3.15 5.15 22.24
N LEU A 17 2.96 3.83 22.45
CA LEU A 17 3.66 2.77 21.73
C LEU A 17 2.98 2.39 20.41
N SER A 18 1.77 2.90 20.13
CA SER A 18 1.07 2.70 18.86
C SER A 18 1.86 3.38 17.74
N THR A 19 2.64 2.58 17.00
CA THR A 19 3.27 3.05 15.76
C THR A 19 2.24 3.03 14.64
N THR A 20 2.01 4.17 14.00
CA THR A 20 1.33 4.19 12.71
C THR A 20 2.28 3.57 11.69
N SER A 21 2.02 2.31 11.32
CA SER A 21 2.82 1.63 10.29
C SER A 21 2.49 2.22 8.92
N VAL A 22 3.16 3.30 8.54
CA VAL A 22 3.29 3.66 7.12
C VAL A 22 4.24 2.64 6.51
N ALA A 23 3.69 1.61 5.88
CA ALA A 23 4.48 0.69 5.09
C ALA A 23 5.19 1.49 3.99
N ALA A 24 6.50 1.66 4.16
CA ALA A 24 7.31 2.41 3.20
C ALA A 24 7.43 1.58 1.91
N LEU A 25 7.17 2.22 0.78
CA LEU A 25 7.43 1.64 -0.53
C LEU A 25 8.95 1.55 -0.73
N GLN A 26 9.41 0.42 -1.26
CA GLN A 26 10.81 0.17 -1.56
C GLN A 26 10.95 -0.33 -2.99
N ASN A 27 11.93 0.19 -3.73
CA ASN A 27 12.29 -0.34 -5.03
C ASN A 27 12.86 -1.77 -4.89
N GLY A 28 12.44 -2.69 -5.76
CA GLY A 28 12.88 -4.08 -5.69
C GLY A 28 12.36 -4.83 -4.47
N PHE A 29 11.20 -4.44 -3.92
CA PHE A 29 10.54 -5.14 -2.80
C PHE A 29 10.40 -6.65 -3.05
N TYR A 30 10.15 -7.05 -4.30
CA TYR A 30 10.02 -8.45 -4.71
C TYR A 30 11.34 -9.12 -5.13
N SER A 31 12.49 -8.46 -4.98
CA SER A 31 13.77 -8.99 -5.47
C SER A 31 14.13 -10.38 -4.94
N SER A 32 13.79 -10.68 -3.69
CA SER A 32 14.08 -11.98 -3.06
C SER A 32 12.97 -13.02 -3.26
N SER A 33 11.71 -12.59 -3.28
CA SER A 33 10.54 -13.48 -3.31
C SER A 33 10.05 -13.78 -4.72
N CYS A 34 10.12 -12.80 -5.62
CA CYS A 34 9.72 -12.91 -7.02
C CYS A 34 10.54 -11.95 -7.90
N PRO A 35 11.81 -12.28 -8.20
CA PRO A 35 12.73 -11.39 -8.91
C PRO A 35 12.26 -11.01 -10.32
N GLN A 36 11.36 -11.80 -10.92
CA GLN A 36 10.81 -11.56 -12.25
C GLN A 36 9.49 -10.78 -12.24
N ALA A 37 9.01 -10.32 -11.08
CA ALA A 37 7.70 -9.67 -10.96
C ALA A 37 7.56 -8.46 -11.90
N GLU A 38 8.49 -7.50 -11.80
CA GLU A 38 8.44 -6.26 -12.59
C GLU A 38 8.58 -6.55 -14.10
N ALA A 39 9.52 -7.42 -14.48
CA ALA A 39 9.74 -7.81 -15.87
C ALA A 39 8.52 -8.52 -16.48
N THR A 40 7.89 -9.42 -15.72
CA THR A 40 6.70 -10.17 -16.15
C THR A 40 5.52 -9.22 -16.35
N VAL A 41 5.25 -8.34 -15.38
CA VAL A 41 4.16 -7.35 -15.47
C VAL A 41 4.37 -6.44 -16.68
N ARG A 42 5.60 -5.97 -16.89
CA ARG A 42 5.94 -5.12 -18.04
C ARG A 42 5.66 -5.83 -19.38
N ASN A 43 6.18 -7.04 -19.57
CA ASN A 43 6.02 -7.78 -20.82
C ASN A 43 4.54 -8.04 -21.17
N VAL A 44 3.75 -8.47 -20.17
CA VAL A 44 2.31 -8.68 -20.36
C VAL A 44 1.59 -7.38 -20.70
N THR A 45 1.91 -6.30 -19.97
CA THR A 45 1.29 -4.98 -20.20
C THR A 45 1.61 -4.45 -21.60
N GLU A 46 2.87 -4.51 -22.03
CA GLU A 46 3.30 -4.11 -23.37
C GLU A 46 2.62 -4.95 -24.45
N THR A 47 2.47 -6.27 -24.24
CA THR A 47 1.73 -7.16 -25.17
C THR A 47 0.26 -6.75 -25.29
N ILE A 48 -0.40 -6.43 -24.17
CA ILE A 48 -1.80 -6.01 -24.17
C ILE A 48 -1.96 -4.66 -24.88
N ILE A 49 -1.08 -3.70 -24.58
CA ILE A 49 -1.10 -2.38 -25.21
C ILE A 49 -0.83 -2.51 -26.72
N GLY A 50 0.11 -3.36 -27.14
CA GLY A 50 0.40 -3.60 -28.56
C GLY A 50 -0.79 -4.19 -29.33
N ARG A 51 -1.69 -4.92 -28.65
CA ARG A 51 -2.95 -5.42 -29.25
C ARG A 51 -4.05 -4.35 -29.26
N ASN A 52 -4.10 -3.51 -28.24
CA ASN A 52 -5.06 -2.41 -28.16
C ASN A 52 -4.45 -1.21 -27.43
N HIS A 53 -4.15 -0.16 -28.20
CA HIS A 53 -3.45 1.02 -27.70
C HIS A 53 -4.27 1.79 -26.63
N THR A 54 -5.59 1.64 -26.58
CA THR A 54 -6.42 2.31 -25.56
C THR A 54 -6.23 1.73 -24.15
N MET A 55 -5.65 0.52 -24.05
CA MET A 55 -5.43 -0.15 -22.76
C MET A 55 -4.46 0.59 -21.86
N GLY A 56 -3.46 1.30 -22.41
CA GLY A 56 -2.53 2.10 -21.60
C GLY A 56 -3.27 3.17 -20.78
N ALA A 57 -4.21 3.88 -21.42
CA ALA A 57 -5.06 4.86 -20.73
C ALA A 57 -6.03 4.19 -19.75
N ALA A 58 -6.57 3.02 -20.10
CA ALA A 58 -7.46 2.26 -19.22
C ALA A 58 -6.76 1.80 -17.93
N PHE A 59 -5.52 1.30 -18.01
CA PHE A 59 -4.73 0.91 -16.83
C PHE A 59 -4.45 2.08 -15.90
N MET A 60 -4.05 3.23 -16.47
CA MET A 60 -3.85 4.44 -15.67
C MET A 60 -5.14 4.88 -14.99
N ARG A 61 -6.26 4.89 -15.72
CA ARG A 61 -7.58 5.22 -15.15
C ARG A 61 -7.96 4.29 -14.00
N LEU A 62 -7.74 2.98 -14.16
CA LEU A 62 -8.03 2.00 -13.11
C LEU A 62 -7.17 2.25 -11.87
N PHE A 63 -5.85 2.46 -12.04
CA PHE A 63 -4.95 2.79 -10.93
C PHE A 63 -5.40 4.03 -10.18
N PHE A 64 -5.71 5.12 -10.91
CA PHE A 64 -6.21 6.34 -10.28
C PHE A 64 -7.57 6.11 -9.60
N HIS A 65 -8.48 5.37 -10.22
CA HIS A 65 -9.78 5.07 -9.63
C HIS A 65 -9.64 4.29 -8.31
N ASP A 66 -8.75 3.30 -8.25
CA ASP A 66 -8.52 2.52 -7.03
C ASP A 66 -7.83 3.32 -5.93
N CYS A 67 -6.92 4.23 -6.28
CA CYS A 67 -6.24 5.08 -5.30
C CYS A 67 -7.16 6.19 -4.76
N PHE A 68 -7.89 6.89 -5.63
CA PHE A 68 -8.73 8.02 -5.22
C PHE A 68 -9.99 7.57 -4.48
N VAL A 69 -10.55 6.41 -4.80
CA VAL A 69 -11.73 5.88 -4.09
C VAL A 69 -11.38 5.39 -2.67
N ARG A 70 -10.10 5.18 -2.35
CA ARG A 70 -9.62 4.73 -1.02
C ARG A 70 -9.21 5.85 -0.06
N VAL A 71 -9.32 7.13 -0.46
CA VAL A 71 -8.93 8.27 0.40
C VAL A 71 -9.78 8.37 1.69
N MET A 72 -10.86 7.58 1.84
CA MET A 72 -11.66 7.51 3.06
C MET A 72 -11.27 6.41 4.07
N ASN A 73 -10.15 5.70 3.88
CA ASN A 73 -9.72 4.65 4.82
C ASN A 73 -8.22 4.74 5.20
N ALA A 74 -7.58 5.89 4.94
CA ALA A 74 -6.22 6.17 5.38
C ALA A 74 -6.25 7.33 6.39
N ALA A 75 -6.87 7.09 7.54
CA ALA A 75 -6.69 7.82 8.79
C ALA A 75 -7.00 6.89 9.96
#